data_AF-A0A928PC39-F1
#
_entry.id   AF-A0A928PC39-F1
#
_cell.length_a   1.000
_cell.length_b   1.000
_cell.length_c   1.000
_cell.angle_alpha   90.00
_cell.angle_beta   90.00
_cell.angle_gamma   90.00
#
_symmetry.space_group_name_H-M   'P 1'
#
loop_
_entity.id
_entity.type
_entity.pdbx_description
1 polymer ?
#
loop_
_entity_poly.entity_id
_entity_poly.type
_entity_poly.pdbx_seq_one_letter_code
_entity_poly.pdbx_strand_id
1 'polypeptide(L)'
;MSYIGKWVFHSIGTFGEEGIVYLGAEEYLNYPMEYVDESDPEAVADEMNERRKMISTEIRVCEGGELYMLMPLPEGVSKEEVDAAVAAGEITLYDGMMADRPLKWEDRGGELWYDTGIEGEVFGEKADSWTRAIDEDGFLNFINIRFKKSE
;
A
#
# COMPACT_ATOMS: atom_id res chain seq x y z
N MET A 1 4.31 11.22 -16.87
CA MET A 1 5.28 10.54 -15.99
C MET A 1 5.69 9.25 -16.69
N SER A 2 6.96 8.84 -16.63
CA SER A 2 7.37 7.51 -17.11
C SER A 2 7.46 6.58 -15.91
N TYR A 3 6.84 5.41 -16.02
CA TYR A 3 6.84 4.38 -14.98
C TYR A 3 7.85 3.29 -15.33
N ILE A 4 8.68 2.92 -14.36
CA ILE A 4 9.58 1.76 -14.44
C ILE A 4 8.78 0.47 -14.23
N GLY A 5 7.69 0.55 -13.47
CA GLY A 5 6.78 -0.56 -13.33
C GLY A 5 5.57 -0.25 -12.47
N LYS A 6 4.63 -1.19 -12.56
CA LYS A 6 3.41 -1.27 -11.78
C LYS A 6 3.48 -2.53 -10.93
N TRP A 7 3.09 -2.42 -9.67
CA TRP A 7 2.87 -3.55 -8.78
C TRP A 7 1.45 -3.48 -8.24
N VAL A 8 0.80 -4.62 -8.15
CA VAL A 8 -0.58 -4.76 -7.64
C VAL A 8 -0.58 -5.68 -6.45
N PHE A 9 -1.56 -5.52 -5.57
CA PHE A 9 -1.73 -6.36 -4.39
C PHE A 9 -1.60 -7.85 -4.75
N HIS A 10 -0.82 -8.57 -3.94
CA HIS A 10 -0.72 -10.02 -3.99
C HIS A 10 -1.29 -10.64 -2.73
N SER A 11 -0.76 -10.24 -1.57
CA SER A 11 -1.13 -10.81 -0.28
C SER A 11 -0.77 -9.89 0.88
N ILE A 12 -1.41 -10.08 2.03
CA ILE A 12 -1.11 -9.36 3.27
C ILE A 12 -0.76 -10.35 4.39
N GLY A 13 0.31 -10.05 5.11
CA GLY A 13 0.78 -10.84 6.23
C GLY A 13 -0.03 -10.55 7.49
N THR A 14 -0.53 -11.61 8.13
CA THR A 14 -1.13 -11.58 9.46
C THR A 14 -0.36 -12.51 10.39
N PHE A 15 -0.51 -12.34 11.71
CA PHE A 15 0.08 -13.24 12.69
C PHE A 15 -0.81 -14.48 12.88
N GLY A 16 -0.31 -15.64 12.46
CA GLY A 16 -0.87 -16.95 12.78
C GLY A 16 -0.13 -17.62 13.95
N GLU A 17 -0.56 -18.82 14.33
CA GLU A 17 -0.02 -19.56 15.49
C GLU A 17 1.48 -19.89 15.35
N GLU A 18 1.95 -20.17 14.13
CA GLU A 18 3.34 -20.57 13.85
C GLU A 18 4.20 -19.46 13.21
N GLY A 19 3.65 -18.25 13.06
CA GLY A 19 4.36 -17.11 12.44
C GLY A 19 3.49 -16.30 11.49
N ILE A 20 4.11 -15.59 10.56
CA ILE A 20 3.39 -14.76 9.58
C ILE A 20 2.74 -15.66 8.52
N VAL A 21 1.43 -15.52 8.35
CA VAL A 21 0.66 -16.14 7.27
C VAL A 21 0.26 -15.07 6.28
N TYR A 22 0.48 -15.31 4.99
CA TYR A 22 0.09 -14.38 3.93
C TYR A 22 -1.27 -14.77 3.35
N LEU A 23 -2.21 -13.85 3.41
CA LEU A 23 -3.57 -14.00 2.89
C LEU A 23 -3.66 -13.35 1.52
N GLY A 24 -4.11 -14.09 0.52
CA GLY A 24 -4.53 -13.53 -0.76
C GLY A 24 -5.77 -12.64 -0.63
N ALA A 25 -6.19 -12.01 -1.72
CA ALA A 25 -7.29 -11.03 -1.68
C ALA A 25 -8.60 -11.64 -1.15
N GLU A 26 -9.02 -12.80 -1.67
CA GLU A 26 -10.24 -13.47 -1.21
C GLU A 26 -10.12 -13.94 0.24
N GLU A 27 -8.98 -14.48 0.64
CA GLU A 27 -8.73 -14.94 2.01
C GLU A 27 -8.78 -13.77 3.00
N TYR A 28 -8.17 -12.63 2.65
CA TYR A 28 -8.17 -11.43 3.49
C TYR A 28 -9.57 -10.82 3.64
N LEU A 29 -10.36 -10.79 2.56
CA LEU A 29 -11.75 -10.31 2.62
C LEU A 29 -12.64 -11.20 3.51
N ASN A 30 -12.30 -12.49 3.66
CA ASN A 30 -13.04 -13.43 4.52
C ASN A 30 -12.39 -13.65 5.89
N TYR A 31 -11.25 -13.00 6.17
CA TYR A 31 -10.54 -13.16 7.43
C TYR A 31 -11.34 -12.57 8.59
N PRO A 32 -11.33 -13.15 9.80
CA PRO A 32 -12.05 -12.59 10.95
C PRO A 32 -11.74 -11.11 11.21
N MET A 33 -12.75 -10.34 11.64
CA MET A 33 -12.61 -8.91 11.95
C MET A 33 -12.44 -8.72 13.45
N GLU A 34 -11.30 -9.17 14.00
CA GLU A 34 -11.09 -9.25 15.46
C GLU A 34 -11.30 -7.94 16.24
N TYR A 35 -11.17 -6.79 15.57
CA TYR A 35 -11.31 -5.45 16.16
C TYR A 35 -12.63 -4.75 15.83
N VAL A 36 -13.56 -5.43 15.13
CA VAL A 36 -14.84 -4.88 14.70
C VAL A 36 -15.95 -5.57 15.46
N ASP A 37 -16.93 -4.80 15.94
CA ASP A 37 -18.17 -5.38 16.44
C ASP A 37 -18.98 -5.91 15.24
N GLU A 38 -18.90 -7.22 14.99
CA GLU A 38 -19.60 -7.85 13.87
C GLU A 38 -21.13 -7.77 13.98
N SER A 39 -21.68 -7.37 15.12
CA SER A 39 -23.11 -7.11 15.28
C SER A 39 -23.54 -5.72 14.80
N ASP A 40 -22.58 -4.81 14.59
CA ASP A 40 -22.80 -3.48 14.02
C ASP A 40 -22.59 -3.52 12.49
N PRO A 41 -23.67 -3.42 11.68
CA PRO A 41 -23.55 -3.50 10.23
C PRO A 41 -22.80 -2.32 9.61
N GLU A 42 -22.75 -1.16 10.27
CA GLU A 42 -22.00 0.01 9.79
C GLU A 42 -20.49 -0.22 9.98
N ALA A 43 -20.09 -0.67 11.17
CA ALA A 43 -18.70 -1.00 11.47
C ALA A 43 -18.15 -2.11 10.55
N VAL A 44 -18.97 -3.14 10.26
CA VAL A 44 -18.62 -4.20 9.30
C VAL A 44 -18.47 -3.65 7.88
N ALA A 45 -19.37 -2.76 7.45
CA ALA A 45 -19.31 -2.17 6.12
C ALA A 45 -18.05 -1.31 5.94
N ASP A 46 -17.70 -0.50 6.95
CA ASP A 46 -16.52 0.36 6.94
C ASP A 46 -15.21 -0.45 6.88
N GLU A 47 -15.05 -1.47 7.73
CA GLU A 47 -13.90 -2.37 7.68
C GLU A 47 -13.78 -3.05 6.32
N MET A 48 -14.90 -3.56 5.77
CA MET A 48 -14.88 -4.19 4.46
C MET A 48 -14.50 -3.22 3.33
N ASN A 49 -14.87 -1.95 3.44
CA ASN A 49 -14.47 -0.93 2.48
C ASN A 49 -12.96 -0.65 2.58
N GLU A 50 -12.40 -0.53 3.77
CA GLU A 50 -10.95 -0.36 3.94
C GLU A 50 -10.17 -1.59 3.46
N ARG A 51 -10.67 -2.82 3.68
CA ARG A 51 -10.06 -4.04 3.13
C ARG A 51 -10.09 -4.04 1.60
N ARG A 52 -11.21 -3.66 0.97
CA ARG A 52 -11.32 -3.56 -0.50
C ARG A 52 -10.37 -2.51 -1.07
N LYS A 53 -10.25 -1.37 -0.41
CA LYS A 53 -9.28 -0.32 -0.76
C LYS A 53 -7.85 -0.83 -0.68
N MET A 54 -7.51 -1.56 0.39
CA MET A 54 -6.19 -2.17 0.57
C MET A 54 -5.84 -3.14 -0.56
N ILE A 55 -6.72 -4.10 -0.87
CA ILE A 55 -6.45 -5.08 -1.95
C ILE A 55 -6.47 -4.47 -3.35
N SER A 56 -7.01 -3.27 -3.50
CA SER A 56 -7.04 -2.53 -4.76
C SER A 56 -5.90 -1.50 -4.86
N THR A 57 -5.02 -1.46 -3.86
CA THR A 57 -3.87 -0.54 -3.85
C THR A 57 -2.83 -1.00 -4.86
N GLU A 58 -2.26 -0.03 -5.56
CA GLU A 58 -1.18 -0.24 -6.54
C GLU A 58 0.06 0.53 -6.11
N ILE A 59 1.23 -0.01 -6.44
CA ILE A 59 2.51 0.70 -6.32
C ILE A 59 3.00 1.07 -7.71
N ARG A 60 3.32 2.35 -7.90
CA ARG A 60 3.89 2.90 -9.13
C ARG A 60 5.28 3.44 -8.87
N VAL A 61 6.27 2.86 -9.53
CA VAL A 61 7.66 3.31 -9.44
C VAL A 61 7.95 4.15 -10.68
N CYS A 62 8.32 5.41 -10.47
CA CYS A 62 8.57 6.38 -11.53
C CYS A 62 10.07 6.55 -11.79
N GLU A 63 10.45 6.85 -13.03
CA GLU A 63 11.86 7.11 -13.40
C GLU A 63 12.51 8.27 -12.63
N GLY A 64 11.72 9.19 -12.06
CA GLY A 64 12.19 10.36 -11.33
C GLY A 64 12.64 10.12 -9.89
N GLY A 65 12.80 8.87 -9.44
CA GLY A 65 13.16 8.56 -8.05
C GLY A 65 11.98 8.64 -7.07
N GLU A 66 10.74 8.62 -7.59
CA GLU A 66 9.50 8.67 -6.81
C GLU A 66 8.72 7.36 -6.93
N LEU A 67 8.29 6.83 -5.78
CA LEU A 67 7.43 5.67 -5.64
C LEU A 67 6.11 6.13 -5.03
N TYR A 68 5.00 5.81 -5.69
CA TYR A 68 3.66 6.17 -5.26
C TYR A 68 2.89 4.93 -4.81
N MET A 69 2.20 5.05 -3.69
CA MET A 69 1.10 4.16 -3.32
C MET A 69 -0.20 4.81 -3.81
N LEU A 70 -0.89 4.11 -4.70
CA LEU A 70 -2.12 4.58 -5.33
C LEU A 70 -3.30 3.77 -4.80
N MET A 71 -4.25 4.45 -4.17
CA MET A 71 -5.47 3.87 -3.61
C MET A 71 -6.67 4.24 -4.47
N PRO A 72 -7.65 3.33 -4.65
CA PRO A 72 -8.88 3.69 -5.36
C PRO A 72 -9.61 4.81 -4.61
N LEU A 73 -10.35 5.63 -5.36
CA LEU A 73 -11.30 6.57 -4.77
C LEU A 73 -12.34 5.80 -3.93
N PRO A 74 -12.83 6.37 -2.82
CA PRO A 74 -13.87 5.74 -2.03
C PRO A 74 -15.14 5.54 -2.85
N GLU A 75 -15.85 4.44 -2.61
CA GLU A 75 -17.12 4.17 -3.29
C GLU A 75 -18.17 5.23 -2.91
N GLY A 76 -19.01 5.61 -3.88
CA GLY A 76 -20.12 6.54 -3.65
C GLY A 76 -19.76 8.02 -3.68
N VAL A 77 -18.47 8.39 -3.82
CA VAL A 77 -18.05 9.79 -3.96
C VAL A 77 -18.28 10.27 -5.39
N SER A 78 -18.94 11.41 -5.54
CA SER A 78 -19.18 12.03 -6.85
C SER A 78 -17.92 12.68 -7.42
N LYS A 79 -17.90 12.88 -8.74
CA LYS A 79 -16.79 13.59 -9.38
C LYS A 79 -16.64 15.00 -8.84
N GLU A 80 -17.74 15.69 -8.57
CA GLU A 80 -17.75 17.05 -8.02
C GLU A 80 -17.08 17.11 -6.65
N GLU A 81 -17.32 16.12 -5.79
CA GLU A 81 -16.67 16.00 -4.48
C GLU A 81 -15.17 15.73 -4.62
N VAL A 82 -14.78 14.83 -5.53
CA VAL A 82 -13.37 14.56 -5.84
C VAL A 82 -12.66 15.81 -6.37
N ASP A 83 -13.24 16.49 -7.34
CA ASP A 83 -12.68 17.71 -7.93
C ASP A 83 -12.54 18.83 -6.88
N ALA A 84 -13.51 18.95 -5.96
CA ALA A 84 -13.45 19.89 -4.84
C ALA A 84 -12.31 19.57 -3.87
N ALA A 85 -12.14 18.29 -3.49
CA ALA A 85 -11.06 17.85 -2.60
C ALA A 85 -9.67 18.07 -3.23
N VAL A 86 -9.54 17.82 -4.55
CA VAL A 86 -8.30 18.11 -5.30
C VAL A 86 -8.03 19.62 -5.32
N ALA A 87 -9.04 20.45 -5.62
CA ALA A 87 -8.89 21.90 -5.67
C ALA A 87 -8.54 22.50 -4.30
N ALA A 88 -9.02 21.89 -3.21
CA ALA A 88 -8.66 22.24 -1.84
C ALA A 88 -7.26 21.74 -1.43
N GLY A 89 -6.65 20.84 -2.21
CA GLY A 89 -5.37 20.21 -1.90
C GLY A 89 -5.45 19.13 -0.81
N GLU A 90 -6.66 18.62 -0.54
CA GLU A 90 -6.91 17.56 0.46
C GLU A 90 -6.46 16.19 -0.05
N ILE A 91 -6.60 15.95 -1.36
CA ILE A 91 -6.14 14.74 -2.02
C ILE A 91 -5.32 15.10 -3.26
N THR A 92 -4.38 14.22 -3.61
CA THR A 92 -3.68 14.24 -4.89
C THR A 92 -4.14 13.07 -5.72
N LEU A 93 -4.39 13.29 -7.02
CA LEU A 93 -4.75 12.21 -7.95
C LEU A 93 -3.62 11.91 -8.92
N TYR A 94 -3.33 10.62 -9.09
CA TYR A 94 -2.52 10.10 -10.18
C TYR A 94 -3.24 8.91 -10.81
N ASP A 95 -3.35 8.93 -12.14
CA ASP A 95 -4.06 7.91 -12.94
C ASP A 95 -5.49 7.61 -12.44
N GLY A 96 -6.19 8.64 -11.93
CA GLY A 96 -7.55 8.51 -11.40
C GLY A 96 -7.65 7.88 -10.01
N MET A 97 -6.52 7.61 -9.36
CA MET A 97 -6.41 7.06 -8.02
C MET A 97 -5.87 8.11 -7.05
N MET A 98 -6.23 8.01 -5.78
CA MET A 98 -5.66 8.83 -4.73
C MET A 98 -4.22 8.43 -4.50
N ALA A 99 -3.36 9.42 -4.30
CA ALA A 99 -1.95 9.22 -4.03
C ALA A 99 -1.56 9.95 -2.74
N ASP A 100 -0.88 9.22 -1.87
CA ASP A 100 -0.17 9.82 -0.76
C ASP A 100 1.13 10.50 -1.25
N ARG A 101 1.83 11.13 -0.32
CA ARG A 101 3.16 11.68 -0.57
C ARG A 101 4.07 10.59 -1.16
N PRO A 102 4.79 10.87 -2.26
CA PRO A 102 5.72 9.90 -2.83
C PRO A 102 6.84 9.57 -1.85
N LEU A 103 7.21 8.29 -1.85
CA LEU A 103 8.43 7.80 -1.23
C LEU A 103 9.59 7.96 -2.21
N LYS A 104 10.78 8.20 -1.67
CA LYS A 104 12.00 8.21 -2.48
C LYS A 104 12.41 6.78 -2.78
N TRP A 105 12.89 6.53 -3.99
CA TRP A 105 13.53 5.27 -4.33
C TRP A 105 14.79 5.51 -5.17
N GLU A 106 15.69 4.54 -5.16
CA GLU A 106 16.91 4.54 -5.98
C GLU A 106 17.31 3.12 -6.40
N ASP A 107 18.09 3.04 -7.49
CA ASP A 107 18.74 1.82 -7.93
C ASP A 107 20.08 1.67 -7.22
N ARG A 108 20.27 0.56 -6.50
CA ARG A 108 21.55 0.18 -5.89
C ARG A 108 22.10 -1.07 -6.55
N GLY A 109 22.65 -0.91 -7.75
CA GLY A 109 23.28 -2.02 -8.47
C GLY A 109 22.27 -3.01 -9.06
N GLY A 110 21.17 -2.49 -9.61
CA GLY A 110 20.09 -3.28 -10.20
C GLY A 110 18.99 -3.70 -9.20
N GLU A 111 19.15 -3.36 -7.92
CA GLU A 111 18.12 -3.58 -6.89
C GLU A 111 17.35 -2.28 -6.61
N LEU A 112 16.03 -2.39 -6.48
CA LEU A 112 15.17 -1.28 -6.09
C LEU A 112 15.20 -1.12 -4.56
N TRP A 113 15.64 0.05 -4.10
CA TRP A 113 15.61 0.44 -2.70
C TRP A 113 14.70 1.64 -2.53
N TYR A 114 13.91 1.67 -1.46
CA TYR A 114 13.08 2.84 -1.15
C TYR A 114 13.22 3.27 0.32
N ASP A 115 13.05 4.57 0.52
CA ASP A 115 13.05 5.20 1.83
C ASP A 115 11.66 5.05 2.44
N THR A 116 11.56 4.23 3.49
CA THR A 116 10.30 4.05 4.23
C THR A 116 9.88 5.31 4.97
N GLY A 117 10.81 6.25 5.22
CA GLY A 117 10.62 7.38 6.11
C GLY A 117 10.41 6.99 7.59
N ILE A 118 10.43 5.70 7.91
CA ILE A 118 10.34 5.20 9.28
C ILE A 118 11.74 5.29 9.88
N GLU A 119 11.92 6.21 10.81
CA GLU A 119 13.14 6.33 11.59
C GLU A 119 13.00 5.51 12.88
N GLY A 120 14.06 4.80 13.28
CA GLY A 120 14.10 4.04 14.51
C GLY A 120 15.51 3.99 15.11
N GLU A 121 15.64 3.42 16.29
CA GLU A 121 16.94 3.16 16.92
C GLU A 121 17.05 1.68 17.28
N VAL A 122 18.16 1.04 16.87
CA VAL A 122 18.50 -0.34 17.23
C VAL A 122 19.79 -0.29 18.04
N PHE A 123 19.73 -0.73 19.30
CA PHE A 123 20.85 -0.63 20.25
C PHE A 123 21.45 0.78 20.41
N GLY A 124 20.64 1.83 20.21
CA GLY A 124 21.07 3.23 20.34
C GLY A 124 21.72 3.82 19.09
N GLU A 125 21.72 3.10 17.97
CA GLU A 125 22.11 3.62 16.65
C GLU A 125 20.87 3.85 15.79
N LYS A 126 20.83 5.00 15.08
CA LYS A 126 19.75 5.30 14.14
C LYS A 126 19.72 4.23 13.05
N ALA A 127 18.60 3.51 12.97
CA ALA A 127 18.34 2.54 11.92
C ALA A 127 18.21 3.27 10.57
N ASP A 128 18.81 2.69 9.52
CA ASP A 128 18.63 3.18 8.14
C ASP A 128 17.17 2.98 7.73
N SER A 129 16.55 4.03 7.19
CA SER A 129 15.15 4.01 6.74
C SER A 129 14.99 3.40 5.36
N TRP A 130 16.10 3.17 4.64
CA TRP A 130 16.13 2.55 3.33
C TRP A 130 16.04 1.03 3.42
N THR A 131 15.12 0.46 2.66
CA THR A 131 14.94 -0.99 2.58
C THR A 131 14.93 -1.48 1.15
N ARG A 132 15.40 -2.72 0.94
CA ARG A 132 15.28 -3.40 -0.35
C ARG A 132 13.81 -3.71 -0.59
N ALA A 133 13.30 -3.28 -1.74
CA ALA A 133 11.87 -3.38 -2.01
C ALA A 133 11.41 -4.79 -2.35
N ILE A 134 12.21 -5.49 -3.15
CA ILE A 134 11.87 -6.81 -3.67
C ILE A 134 12.48 -7.90 -2.79
N ASP A 135 11.68 -8.87 -2.36
CA ASP A 135 12.17 -10.04 -1.62
C ASP A 135 12.70 -11.15 -2.55
N GLU A 136 13.16 -12.25 -1.94
CA GLU A 136 13.71 -13.40 -2.66
C GLU A 136 12.68 -14.11 -3.55
N ASP A 137 11.38 -13.96 -3.23
CA ASP A 137 10.26 -14.50 -4.00
C ASP A 137 9.83 -13.57 -5.16
N GLY A 138 10.43 -12.38 -5.27
CA GLY A 138 10.15 -11.40 -6.32
C GLY A 138 8.98 -10.46 -6.01
N PHE A 139 8.47 -10.44 -4.77
CA PHE A 139 7.42 -9.52 -4.36
C PHE A 139 7.98 -8.20 -3.86
N LEU A 140 7.33 -7.10 -4.23
CA LEU A 140 7.57 -5.82 -3.59
C LEU A 140 6.89 -5.83 -2.23
N ASN A 141 7.67 -5.66 -1.17
CA ASN A 141 7.18 -5.64 0.21
C ASN A 141 7.04 -4.20 0.70
N PHE A 142 5.85 -3.89 1.22
CA PHE A 142 5.57 -2.66 1.92
C PHE A 142 4.93 -3.00 3.26
N ILE A 143 5.67 -2.78 4.35
CA ILE A 143 5.30 -3.20 5.71
C ILE A 143 5.04 -4.72 5.73
N ASN A 144 3.79 -5.16 5.84
CA ASN A 144 3.37 -6.56 5.84
C ASN A 144 2.62 -6.94 4.54
N ILE A 145 2.58 -6.07 3.54
CA ILE A 145 1.85 -6.28 2.29
C ILE A 145 2.85 -6.63 1.18
N ARG A 146 2.53 -7.68 0.43
CA ARG A 146 3.24 -8.09 -0.77
C ARG A 146 2.48 -7.64 -2.01
N PHE A 147 3.21 -7.08 -2.95
CA PHE A 147 2.73 -6.72 -4.26
C PHE A 147 3.49 -7.48 -5.34
N LYS A 148 2.78 -7.97 -6.35
CA LYS A 148 3.38 -8.61 -7.52
C LYS A 148 3.51 -7.59 -8.65
N LYS A 149 4.56 -7.72 -9.45
CA LYS A 149 4.71 -6.90 -10.65
C LYS A 149 3.55 -7.19 -11.62
N SER A 150 2.90 -6.15 -12.09
CA SER A 150 1.92 -6.23 -13.17
C SER A 150 2.64 -6.11 -14.51
N GLU A 151 2.20 -6.89 -15.49
CA GLU A 151 2.65 -6.80 -16.89
C GLU A 151 2.43 -5.40 -17.48
#